data_AF-A0A925ZLW2-F1
#
_entry.id   AF-A0A925ZLW2-F1
#
_cell.length_a   1.000
_cell.length_b   1.000
_cell.length_c   1.000
_cell.angle_alpha   90.00
_cell.angle_beta   90.00
_cell.angle_gamma   90.00
#
_symmetry.space_group_name_H-M   'P 1'
#
loop_
_entity.id
_entity.type
_entity.pdbx_description
1 polymer ?
#
loop_
_entity_poly.entity_id
_entity_poly.type
_entity_poly.pdbx_seq_one_letter_code
_entity_poly.pdbx_strand_id
1 'polypeptide(L)'
;MRDRPRKSFALTLSLVLHLAPLGWALISFAPELDFELEFELQEVELIDPDQLQGGQPKPPEPVAVPAPPPPAPSTPPAPGPKPEPPKPAPEPEKPASDHDLGKRHSEAAALGPTNSTFYGLLVPKKIRKLSFADKALDIMAPLPDFAYLVGGGGFDALRDFDHIVIASPDIRDVRQTFLAVDYKIPRAEVQRAIERAAARNDESVEWIEENGIVRGNPTPLDASERDLDPRFFMLLEDGIAVYIRPEFVAHVLAAESGDTKTAGNYVANLTKLRKFAAKVPTAGLQVVLKDLRSAVKKSKLPFPMPDTIELTAEADEDPELLLRLSFVDLVDAKTFELWWNTKMRDAIPTAARMVVGGTLDQLELSRDGTEVQLWSRFDSKQTTMLLGIIADQTAKYFKQSPEEIEALRRERKENWAKRKNGKLPPSVLGGVPAGGPAADDAGGDADDEPAETPAKAPEQPSADDAPPSDSPPQPEPPAG
;
A
#
# COMPACT_ATOMS: atom_id res chain seq x y z
N MET A 1 -10.08 12.21 -24.37
CA MET A 1 -9.39 10.94 -24.75
C MET A 1 -10.45 9.85 -24.90
N ARG A 2 -10.46 9.09 -26.00
CA ARG A 2 -11.53 8.12 -26.34
C ARG A 2 -11.33 6.77 -25.63
N ASP A 3 -12.42 6.22 -25.11
CA ASP A 3 -12.55 4.88 -24.53
C ASP A 3 -11.94 3.79 -25.44
N ARG A 4 -11.08 2.95 -24.85
CA ARG A 4 -10.57 1.72 -25.46
C ARG A 4 -10.84 0.55 -24.53
N PRO A 5 -11.38 -0.58 -25.03
CA PRO A 5 -11.81 -1.69 -24.19
C PRO A 5 -10.61 -2.42 -23.60
N ARG A 6 -10.57 -2.54 -22.27
CA ARG A 6 -9.55 -3.24 -21.47
C ARG A 6 -10.22 -4.44 -20.80
N LYS A 7 -9.92 -5.67 -21.22
CA LYS A 7 -10.41 -6.88 -20.50
C LYS A 7 -9.37 -7.99 -20.26
N SER A 8 -8.11 -7.89 -20.72
CA SER A 8 -7.13 -8.99 -20.53
C SER A 8 -5.76 -8.63 -19.94
N PHE A 9 -5.47 -7.35 -19.67
CA PHE A 9 -4.10 -6.92 -19.31
C PHE A 9 -3.81 -6.79 -17.82
N ALA A 10 -4.83 -6.78 -16.98
CA ALA A 10 -4.79 -6.09 -15.69
C ALA A 10 -4.41 -6.95 -14.48
N LEU A 11 -4.22 -8.25 -14.70
CA LEU A 11 -3.58 -9.18 -13.76
C LEU A 11 -2.10 -8.84 -13.54
N THR A 12 -1.38 -8.52 -14.62
CA THR A 12 0.07 -8.38 -14.60
C THR A 12 0.49 -7.27 -13.64
N LEU A 13 -0.33 -6.22 -13.48
CA LEU A 13 -0.09 -5.13 -12.55
C LEU A 13 -0.13 -5.56 -11.06
N SER A 14 -1.04 -6.45 -10.64
CA SER A 14 -1.07 -6.93 -9.25
C SER A 14 0.19 -7.72 -8.89
N LEU A 15 0.67 -8.50 -9.85
CA LEU A 15 1.83 -9.37 -9.70
C LEU A 15 3.16 -8.58 -9.82
N VAL A 16 3.23 -7.64 -10.78
CA VAL A 16 4.39 -6.77 -11.05
C VAL A 16 4.68 -5.84 -9.88
N LEU A 17 3.64 -5.21 -9.30
CA LEU A 17 3.81 -4.20 -8.26
C LEU A 17 4.11 -4.81 -6.88
N HIS A 18 3.76 -6.10 -6.64
CA HIS A 18 3.75 -6.69 -5.29
C HIS A 18 4.60 -7.94 -5.09
N LEU A 19 5.23 -8.45 -6.15
CA LEU A 19 6.08 -9.62 -6.02
C LEU A 19 7.52 -9.40 -6.44
N ALA A 20 7.99 -8.21 -6.81
CA ALA A 20 9.26 -7.94 -7.51
C ALA A 20 10.43 -8.98 -7.43
N PRO A 21 10.81 -9.59 -6.28
CA PRO A 21 11.71 -10.76 -6.29
C PRO A 21 11.10 -12.06 -6.90
N LEU A 22 9.88 -12.42 -6.50
CA LEU A 22 9.08 -13.55 -7.03
C LEU A 22 8.33 -13.21 -8.33
N GLY A 23 7.97 -11.96 -8.50
CA GLY A 23 7.28 -11.35 -9.63
C GLY A 23 8.24 -11.29 -10.80
N TRP A 24 9.51 -10.92 -10.60
CA TRP A 24 10.49 -11.06 -11.66
C TRP A 24 10.78 -12.52 -12.00
N ALA A 25 10.86 -13.43 -11.02
CA ALA A 25 10.94 -14.86 -11.31
C ALA A 25 9.75 -15.30 -12.17
N LEU A 26 8.50 -14.98 -11.76
CA LEU A 26 7.20 -15.29 -12.42
C LEU A 26 6.97 -14.58 -13.76
N ILE A 27 7.50 -13.37 -13.96
CA ILE A 27 7.36 -12.55 -15.18
C ILE A 27 8.48 -12.86 -16.17
N SER A 28 9.66 -13.25 -15.69
CA SER A 28 10.74 -13.70 -16.58
C SER A 28 10.38 -15.01 -17.29
N PHE A 29 9.42 -15.81 -16.81
CA PHE A 29 8.99 -17.06 -17.45
C PHE A 29 8.55 -16.96 -18.90
N ALA A 30 8.31 -15.78 -19.47
CA ALA A 30 7.74 -15.72 -20.80
C ALA A 30 7.78 -14.37 -21.49
N PRO A 31 8.57 -14.24 -22.57
CA PRO A 31 8.12 -13.48 -23.71
C PRO A 31 7.01 -14.22 -24.52
N GLU A 32 6.77 -15.52 -24.28
CA GLU A 32 5.86 -16.36 -25.12
C GLU A 32 4.77 -17.20 -24.38
N LEU A 33 4.76 -17.33 -23.05
CA LEU A 33 3.63 -17.91 -22.31
C LEU A 33 2.56 -16.85 -22.02
N ASP A 34 1.43 -17.01 -22.69
CA ASP A 34 0.17 -16.31 -22.44
C ASP A 34 -0.43 -16.78 -21.09
N PHE A 35 0.05 -16.19 -19.99
CA PHE A 35 -0.53 -16.35 -18.65
C PHE A 35 -1.84 -15.56 -18.58
N GLU A 36 -2.87 -16.06 -19.25
CA GLU A 36 -4.26 -15.65 -19.02
C GLU A 36 -4.69 -16.16 -17.64
N LEU A 37 -4.57 -15.33 -16.60
CA LEU A 37 -5.47 -15.48 -15.46
C LEU A 37 -6.76 -14.74 -15.79
N GLU A 38 -7.81 -15.53 -15.98
CA GLU A 38 -9.14 -15.07 -16.34
C GLU A 38 -9.87 -14.63 -15.06
N PHE A 39 -9.91 -13.33 -14.82
CA PHE A 39 -10.76 -12.72 -13.80
C PHE A 39 -12.08 -12.35 -14.47
N GLU A 40 -13.11 -13.14 -14.23
CA GLU A 40 -14.46 -12.70 -14.59
C GLU A 40 -14.78 -11.52 -13.66
N LEU A 41 -15.04 -10.33 -14.25
CA LEU A 41 -15.77 -9.30 -13.53
C LEU A 41 -17.08 -9.95 -13.11
N GLN A 42 -17.20 -10.36 -11.84
CA GLN A 42 -18.51 -10.29 -11.25
C GLN A 42 -18.93 -8.84 -11.47
N GLU A 43 -19.97 -8.61 -12.26
CA GLU A 43 -20.76 -7.41 -12.09
C GLU A 43 -21.12 -7.43 -10.63
N VAL A 44 -20.37 -6.64 -9.86
CA VAL A 44 -20.72 -6.33 -8.50
C VAL A 44 -21.98 -5.50 -8.69
N GLU A 45 -23.13 -6.16 -8.69
CA GLU A 45 -24.38 -5.52 -8.32
C GLU A 45 -24.03 -4.62 -7.13
N LEU A 46 -24.44 -3.34 -7.16
CA LEU A 46 -24.27 -2.46 -6.01
C LEU A 46 -25.01 -3.10 -4.83
N ILE A 47 -24.32 -4.01 -4.14
CA ILE A 47 -24.76 -4.66 -2.93
C ILE A 47 -24.64 -3.56 -1.88
N ASP A 48 -25.75 -3.30 -1.21
CA ASP A 48 -25.84 -2.38 -0.09
C ASP A 48 -24.59 -2.56 0.80
N PRO A 49 -23.82 -1.49 1.10
CA PRO A 49 -22.59 -1.59 1.90
C PRO A 49 -22.81 -2.28 3.26
N ASP A 50 -24.04 -2.34 3.77
CA ASP A 50 -24.40 -3.12 4.97
C ASP A 50 -24.56 -4.63 4.71
N GLN A 51 -24.89 -5.06 3.49
CA GLN A 51 -24.91 -6.47 3.09
C GLN A 51 -23.50 -7.03 2.80
N LEU A 52 -22.54 -6.18 2.42
CA LEU A 52 -21.12 -6.55 2.25
C LEU A 52 -20.40 -6.80 3.60
N GLN A 53 -21.04 -6.48 4.73
CA GLN A 53 -20.42 -6.58 6.06
C GLN A 53 -20.49 -7.98 6.69
N GLY A 54 -20.84 -9.02 5.91
CA GLY A 54 -20.80 -10.39 6.40
C GLY A 54 -21.64 -10.57 7.66
N GLY A 55 -22.94 -10.28 7.56
CA GLY A 55 -23.88 -10.88 8.50
C GLY A 55 -23.65 -12.38 8.45
N GLN A 56 -23.11 -12.98 9.52
CA GLN A 56 -22.98 -14.43 9.60
C GLN A 56 -24.31 -15.03 9.16
N PRO A 57 -24.34 -15.97 8.19
CA PRO A 57 -25.58 -16.65 7.85
C PRO A 57 -26.13 -17.20 9.16
N LYS A 58 -27.34 -16.76 9.51
CA LYS A 58 -28.08 -17.23 10.68
C LYS A 58 -27.95 -18.75 10.68
N PRO A 59 -27.45 -19.39 11.75
CA PRO A 59 -27.36 -20.84 11.81
C PRO A 59 -28.70 -21.41 11.32
N PRO A 60 -28.71 -22.33 10.34
CA PRO A 60 -29.96 -22.87 9.84
C PRO A 60 -30.77 -23.32 11.04
N GLU A 61 -32.04 -22.90 11.11
CA GLU A 61 -32.93 -23.36 12.17
C GLU A 61 -32.82 -24.88 12.24
N PRO A 62 -32.63 -25.45 13.45
CA PRO A 62 -32.45 -26.88 13.59
C PRO A 62 -33.65 -27.58 12.95
N VAL A 63 -33.40 -28.23 11.82
CA VAL A 63 -34.37 -29.11 11.18
C VAL A 63 -34.77 -30.11 12.24
N ALA A 64 -36.06 -30.14 12.59
CA ALA A 64 -36.60 -31.07 13.56
C ALA A 64 -36.13 -32.47 13.19
N VAL A 65 -35.29 -33.07 14.05
CA VAL A 65 -34.81 -34.43 13.88
C VAL A 65 -36.04 -35.33 13.88
N PRO A 66 -36.37 -36.02 12.77
CA PRO A 66 -37.46 -36.98 12.79
C PRO A 66 -37.18 -38.03 13.85
N ALA A 67 -38.23 -38.37 14.61
CA ALA A 67 -38.16 -39.34 15.70
C ALA A 67 -37.45 -40.64 15.24
N PRO A 68 -36.56 -41.20 16.06
CA PRO A 68 -35.78 -42.36 15.67
C PRO A 68 -36.70 -43.54 15.31
N PRO A 69 -36.41 -44.28 14.22
CA PRO A 69 -37.16 -45.49 13.89
C PRO A 69 -36.99 -46.55 15.00
N PRO A 70 -37.98 -47.44 15.17
CA PRO A 70 -37.93 -48.50 16.17
C PRO A 70 -36.70 -49.39 15.97
N PRO A 71 -36.13 -49.95 17.06
CA PRO A 71 -34.88 -50.69 17.00
C PRO A 71 -35.00 -51.91 16.10
N ALA A 72 -34.08 -52.00 15.14
CA ALA A 72 -33.88 -53.18 14.31
C ALA A 72 -33.31 -54.35 15.16
N PRO A 73 -33.65 -55.60 14.82
CA PRO A 73 -33.14 -56.78 15.51
C PRO A 73 -31.61 -56.88 15.40
N SER A 74 -31.01 -57.33 16.50
CA SER A 74 -29.57 -57.47 16.76
C SER A 74 -28.80 -58.14 15.62
N THR A 75 -27.85 -57.41 15.04
CA THR A 75 -26.83 -57.91 14.11
C THR A 75 -25.70 -58.65 14.86
N PRO A 76 -25.00 -59.60 14.21
CA PRO A 76 -23.91 -60.40 14.80
C PRO A 76 -22.66 -59.57 15.16
N PRO A 77 -21.72 -60.13 15.93
CA PRO A 77 -20.58 -59.42 16.53
C PRO A 77 -19.66 -58.75 15.49
N ALA A 78 -19.23 -57.53 15.80
CA ALA A 78 -18.32 -56.72 15.00
C ALA A 78 -16.92 -57.38 14.85
N PRO A 79 -16.26 -57.23 13.68
CA PRO A 79 -14.85 -57.55 13.52
C PRO A 79 -13.98 -56.67 14.43
N GLY A 80 -12.92 -57.27 14.99
CA GLY A 80 -12.04 -56.65 15.96
C GLY A 80 -11.36 -55.33 15.53
N PRO A 81 -10.76 -54.61 16.49
CA PRO A 81 -10.24 -53.26 16.32
C PRO A 81 -9.16 -53.22 15.23
N LYS A 82 -9.39 -52.36 14.24
CA LYS A 82 -8.39 -51.98 13.22
C LYS A 82 -7.26 -51.21 13.93
N PRO A 83 -5.98 -51.54 13.69
CA PRO A 83 -4.86 -50.82 14.30
C PRO A 83 -4.94 -49.32 13.99
N GLU A 84 -4.83 -48.48 15.01
CA GLU A 84 -4.69 -47.04 14.82
C GLU A 84 -3.45 -46.74 13.98
N PRO A 85 -3.56 -45.91 12.92
CA PRO A 85 -2.40 -45.49 12.16
C PRO A 85 -1.40 -44.77 13.08
N PRO A 86 -0.10 -45.04 12.94
CA PRO A 86 0.92 -44.44 13.80
C PRO A 86 0.87 -42.91 13.70
N LYS A 87 0.83 -42.27 14.87
CA LYS A 87 0.86 -40.81 15.02
C LYS A 87 2.10 -40.27 14.29
N PRO A 88 1.96 -39.30 13.36
CA PRO A 88 3.09 -38.73 12.65
C PRO A 88 4.15 -38.23 13.64
N ALA A 89 5.42 -38.56 13.38
CA ALA A 89 6.52 -38.05 14.18
C ALA A 89 6.51 -36.51 14.19
N PRO A 90 6.81 -35.86 15.33
CA PRO A 90 6.88 -34.41 15.39
C PRO A 90 7.92 -33.88 14.38
N GLU A 91 7.52 -32.89 13.57
CA GLU A 91 8.44 -32.20 12.67
C GLU A 91 9.57 -31.57 13.50
N PRO A 92 10.85 -31.68 13.08
CA PRO A 92 11.97 -31.06 13.78
C PRO A 92 11.73 -29.56 13.99
N GLU A 93 11.94 -29.05 15.20
CA GLU A 93 11.86 -27.62 15.50
C GLU A 93 12.88 -26.88 14.63
N LYS A 94 12.39 -26.02 13.73
CA LYS A 94 13.25 -25.17 12.89
C LYS A 94 13.92 -24.09 13.75
N PRO A 95 15.18 -23.72 13.48
CA PRO A 95 15.84 -22.64 14.18
C PRO A 95 15.05 -21.33 14.00
N ALA A 96 14.90 -20.56 15.08
CA ALA A 96 14.25 -19.26 15.04
C ALA A 96 15.05 -18.31 14.14
N SER A 97 14.36 -17.59 13.26
CA SER A 97 14.93 -16.53 12.44
C SER A 97 15.35 -15.35 13.33
N ASP A 98 16.57 -14.86 13.16
CA ASP A 98 17.07 -13.67 13.87
C ASP A 98 16.58 -12.35 13.24
N HIS A 99 15.89 -12.41 12.09
CA HIS A 99 15.43 -11.22 11.35
C HIS A 99 14.33 -10.47 12.11
N ASP A 100 14.50 -9.16 12.28
CA ASP A 100 13.47 -8.31 12.88
C ASP A 100 12.26 -8.16 11.95
N LEU A 101 12.52 -8.06 10.64
CA LEU A 101 11.52 -8.08 9.59
C LEU A 101 10.96 -9.51 9.42
N GLY A 102 9.92 -9.84 10.17
CA GLY A 102 9.43 -11.23 10.24
C GLY A 102 8.63 -11.55 11.49
N LYS A 103 8.85 -10.79 12.56
CA LYS A 103 8.21 -11.04 13.86
C LYS A 103 6.74 -10.60 13.91
N ARG A 104 6.29 -9.76 12.97
CA ARG A 104 4.94 -9.18 12.94
C ARG A 104 4.37 -9.18 11.53
N HIS A 105 3.07 -9.43 11.44
CA HIS A 105 2.29 -9.21 10.22
C HIS A 105 2.06 -7.73 9.97
N SER A 106 1.96 -7.40 8.69
CA SER A 106 1.42 -6.14 8.22
C SER A 106 -0.03 -6.01 8.65
N GLU A 107 -0.37 -4.80 9.08
CA GLU A 107 -1.75 -4.44 9.37
C GLU A 107 -2.32 -3.46 8.33
N ALA A 108 -1.69 -3.37 7.16
CA ALA A 108 -2.18 -2.55 6.06
C ALA A 108 -3.63 -2.91 5.69
N ALA A 109 -3.99 -4.19 5.79
CA ALA A 109 -5.34 -4.66 5.51
C ALA A 109 -6.42 -4.18 6.49
N ALA A 110 -6.04 -3.64 7.66
CA ALA A 110 -6.98 -3.06 8.61
C ALA A 110 -7.30 -1.57 8.34
N LEU A 111 -6.58 -0.95 7.40
CA LEU A 111 -6.67 0.48 7.08
C LEU A 111 -7.60 0.77 5.89
N GLY A 112 -8.04 -0.24 5.15
CA GLY A 112 -8.94 -0.09 4.02
C GLY A 112 -10.31 -0.71 4.25
N PRO A 113 -11.25 -0.53 3.30
CA PRO A 113 -12.54 -1.22 3.31
C PRO A 113 -12.36 -2.74 3.33
N THR A 114 -13.19 -3.45 4.10
CA THR A 114 -13.07 -4.90 4.35
C THR A 114 -13.25 -5.76 3.10
N ASN A 115 -13.94 -5.26 2.09
CA ASN A 115 -14.12 -5.93 0.80
C ASN A 115 -12.95 -5.73 -0.16
N SER A 116 -11.89 -5.00 0.25
CA SER A 116 -10.71 -4.82 -0.60
C SER A 116 -9.91 -6.12 -0.66
N THR A 117 -9.46 -6.49 -1.85
CA THR A 117 -8.54 -7.61 -2.07
C THR A 117 -7.09 -7.15 -2.11
N PHE A 118 -6.88 -5.83 -2.27
CA PHE A 118 -5.59 -5.19 -2.29
C PHE A 118 -5.47 -4.11 -1.23
N TYR A 119 -4.32 -4.05 -0.56
CA TYR A 119 -3.95 -3.02 0.40
C TYR A 119 -2.47 -2.68 0.24
N GLY A 120 -2.15 -1.41 0.13
CA GLY A 120 -0.80 -0.86 0.14
C GLY A 120 -0.69 0.21 1.23
N LEU A 121 0.39 0.17 1.99
CA LEU A 121 0.77 1.21 2.94
C LEU A 121 2.21 1.63 2.62
N LEU A 122 2.36 2.85 2.15
CA LEU A 122 3.65 3.52 1.99
C LEU A 122 3.88 4.45 3.18
N VAL A 123 5.13 4.52 3.64
CA VAL A 123 5.55 5.42 4.71
C VAL A 123 6.57 6.43 4.17
N PRO A 124 6.15 7.43 3.39
CA PRO A 124 7.06 8.34 2.69
C PRO A 124 8.08 9.02 3.60
N LYS A 125 7.71 9.35 4.84
CA LYS A 125 8.61 9.98 5.81
C LYS A 125 9.89 9.19 6.09
N LYS A 126 9.85 7.85 5.95
CA LYS A 126 11.00 6.97 6.14
C LYS A 126 11.82 6.83 4.86
N ILE A 127 11.16 6.70 3.70
CA ILE A 127 11.85 6.44 2.44
C ILE A 127 12.41 7.69 1.76
N ARG A 128 11.88 8.90 2.05
CA ARG A 128 12.21 10.12 1.31
C ARG A 128 13.67 10.59 1.36
N LYS A 129 14.47 10.03 2.27
CA LYS A 129 15.90 10.32 2.40
C LYS A 129 16.78 9.27 1.71
N LEU A 130 16.19 8.17 1.26
CA LEU A 130 16.92 7.06 0.65
C LEU A 130 17.35 7.44 -0.77
N SER A 131 18.51 6.93 -1.17
CA SER A 131 19.09 7.17 -2.50
C SER A 131 18.16 6.79 -3.66
N PHE A 132 17.24 5.85 -3.43
CA PHE A 132 16.28 5.32 -4.41
C PHE A 132 14.85 5.87 -4.25
N ALA A 133 14.62 6.89 -3.42
CA ALA A 133 13.28 7.40 -3.14
C ALA A 133 12.52 7.86 -4.41
N ASP A 134 13.21 8.52 -5.34
CA ASP A 134 12.64 8.94 -6.63
C ASP A 134 12.18 7.73 -7.47
N LYS A 135 12.88 6.60 -7.38
CA LYS A 135 12.50 5.36 -8.10
C LYS A 135 11.23 4.75 -7.52
N ALA A 136 11.05 4.81 -6.21
CA ALA A 136 9.78 4.39 -5.60
C ALA A 136 8.60 5.23 -6.11
N LEU A 137 8.80 6.54 -6.33
CA LEU A 137 7.78 7.39 -6.96
C LEU A 137 7.51 7.02 -8.41
N ASP A 138 8.52 6.60 -9.17
CA ASP A 138 8.34 6.22 -10.57
C ASP A 138 7.45 4.98 -10.75
N ILE A 139 7.41 4.10 -9.75
CA ILE A 139 6.49 2.95 -9.73
C ILE A 139 5.04 3.43 -9.64
N MET A 140 4.78 4.47 -8.84
CA MET A 140 3.43 5.01 -8.64
C MET A 140 3.03 6.05 -9.70
N ALA A 141 4.01 6.69 -10.35
CA ALA A 141 3.77 7.78 -11.30
C ALA A 141 2.72 7.49 -12.39
N PRO A 142 2.64 6.25 -12.94
CA PRO A 142 1.65 5.93 -13.95
C PRO A 142 0.23 5.69 -13.41
N LEU A 143 0.06 5.55 -12.09
CA LEU A 143 -1.26 5.32 -11.48
C LEU A 143 -2.15 6.57 -11.67
N PRO A 144 -3.40 6.42 -12.15
CA PRO A 144 -4.28 7.56 -12.41
C PRO A 144 -4.46 8.51 -11.23
N ASP A 145 -4.71 8.00 -10.02
CA ASP A 145 -4.85 8.84 -8.81
C ASP A 145 -3.56 9.61 -8.50
N PHE A 146 -2.41 8.98 -8.70
CA PHE A 146 -1.12 9.62 -8.52
C PHE A 146 -0.89 10.69 -9.59
N ALA A 147 -1.17 10.41 -10.86
CA ALA A 147 -1.04 11.37 -11.94
C ALA A 147 -1.97 12.58 -11.73
N TYR A 148 -3.22 12.35 -11.32
CA TYR A 148 -4.19 13.40 -10.99
C TYR A 148 -3.68 14.30 -9.86
N LEU A 149 -3.28 13.72 -8.73
CA LEU A 149 -2.89 14.48 -7.54
C LEU A 149 -1.48 15.07 -7.64
N VAL A 150 -0.48 14.25 -7.95
CA VAL A 150 0.93 14.67 -7.98
C VAL A 150 1.23 15.47 -9.24
N GLY A 151 0.79 15.00 -10.40
CA GLY A 151 0.95 15.71 -11.67
C GLY A 151 0.04 16.94 -11.74
N GLY A 152 -1.27 16.73 -11.56
CA GLY A 152 -2.27 17.80 -11.67
C GLY A 152 -2.27 18.77 -10.49
N GLY A 153 -2.32 18.27 -9.26
CA GLY A 153 -2.37 19.11 -8.06
C GLY A 153 -1.02 19.64 -7.60
N GLY A 154 0.06 19.05 -8.11
CA GLY A 154 1.43 19.41 -7.79
C GLY A 154 1.90 18.93 -6.42
N PHE A 155 1.21 17.97 -5.79
CA PHE A 155 1.67 17.36 -4.53
C PHE A 155 3.06 16.73 -4.68
N ASP A 156 3.86 16.79 -3.63
CA ASP A 156 5.07 15.98 -3.50
C ASP A 156 4.78 14.79 -2.59
N ALA A 157 4.61 13.60 -3.17
CA ALA A 157 4.19 12.43 -2.42
C ALA A 157 5.17 11.98 -1.30
N LEU A 158 6.45 12.39 -1.37
CA LEU A 158 7.46 12.08 -0.35
C LEU A 158 7.55 13.12 0.76
N ARG A 159 7.18 14.37 0.47
CA ARG A 159 7.37 15.50 1.38
C ARG A 159 6.08 16.01 2.00
N ASP A 160 4.98 15.94 1.26
CA ASP A 160 3.68 16.42 1.70
C ASP A 160 2.91 15.39 2.52
N PHE A 161 3.27 14.11 2.41
CA PHE A 161 2.61 13.01 3.11
C PHE A 161 3.59 12.24 3.98
N ASP A 162 3.18 11.89 5.21
CA ASP A 162 3.93 11.02 6.10
C ASP A 162 3.54 9.54 5.92
N HIS A 163 2.30 9.27 5.49
CA HIS A 163 1.74 7.95 5.21
C HIS A 163 0.77 8.01 4.03
N ILE A 164 0.75 6.96 3.20
CA ILE A 164 -0.20 6.81 2.09
C ILE A 164 -0.77 5.39 2.17
N VAL A 165 -2.09 5.26 2.21
CA VAL A 165 -2.82 4.00 2.16
C VAL A 165 -3.58 3.93 0.87
N ILE A 166 -3.46 2.81 0.17
CA ILE A 166 -4.24 2.48 -1.01
C ILE A 166 -4.94 1.16 -0.71
N ALA A 167 -6.24 1.08 -0.96
CA ALA A 167 -6.96 -0.18 -0.91
C ALA A 167 -7.91 -0.27 -2.09
N SER A 168 -8.09 -1.46 -2.64
CA SER A 168 -9.08 -1.67 -3.70
C SER A 168 -9.65 -3.08 -3.70
N PRO A 169 -10.96 -3.26 -3.91
CA PRO A 169 -11.54 -4.55 -4.26
C PRO A 169 -11.13 -5.00 -5.68
N ASP A 170 -10.83 -4.05 -6.57
CA ASP A 170 -10.37 -4.31 -7.94
C ASP A 170 -9.30 -3.27 -8.33
N ILE A 171 -8.03 -3.65 -8.27
CA ILE A 171 -6.90 -2.75 -8.62
C ILE A 171 -6.91 -2.28 -10.08
N ARG A 172 -7.76 -2.89 -10.92
CA ARG A 172 -7.87 -2.58 -12.35
C ARG A 172 -8.81 -1.41 -12.58
N ASP A 173 -9.73 -1.18 -11.64
CA ASP A 173 -10.68 -0.07 -11.66
C ASP A 173 -10.27 0.98 -10.63
N VAL A 174 -9.62 2.03 -11.10
CA VAL A 174 -9.16 3.13 -10.24
C VAL A 174 -10.31 3.80 -9.49
N ARG A 175 -11.52 3.78 -10.03
CA ARG A 175 -12.72 4.34 -9.37
C ARG A 175 -13.13 3.53 -8.14
N GLN A 176 -12.63 2.30 -8.01
CA GLN A 176 -12.80 1.46 -6.83
C GLN A 176 -11.70 1.63 -5.79
N THR A 177 -10.70 2.45 -6.09
CA THR A 177 -9.59 2.72 -5.16
C THR A 177 -10.05 3.62 -4.03
N PHE A 178 -9.85 3.12 -2.83
CA PHE A 178 -9.79 3.89 -1.60
C PHE A 178 -8.36 4.40 -1.43
N LEU A 179 -8.19 5.72 -1.29
CA LEU A 179 -6.91 6.36 -1.02
C LEU A 179 -7.02 7.17 0.27
N ALA A 180 -6.05 7.03 1.16
CA ALA A 180 -5.94 7.89 2.34
C ALA A 180 -4.50 8.36 2.54
N VAL A 181 -4.33 9.60 2.99
CA VAL A 181 -3.01 10.20 3.25
C VAL A 181 -2.99 10.90 4.60
N ASP A 182 -1.85 10.78 5.29
CA ASP A 182 -1.49 11.62 6.46
C ASP A 182 -0.65 12.79 5.94
N TYR A 183 -1.29 13.94 5.72
CA TYR A 183 -0.67 15.10 5.09
C TYR A 183 -0.09 16.09 6.11
N LYS A 184 0.99 16.78 5.70
CA LYS A 184 1.77 17.70 6.57
C LYS A 184 1.55 19.17 6.26
N ILE A 185 1.04 19.44 5.07
CA ILE A 185 0.81 20.80 4.60
C ILE A 185 -0.52 21.34 5.15
N PRO A 186 -0.73 22.66 5.19
CA PRO A 186 -2.00 23.20 5.66
C PRO A 186 -3.19 22.67 4.84
N ARG A 187 -4.31 22.38 5.49
CA ARG A 187 -5.56 21.89 4.84
C ARG A 187 -5.99 22.75 3.64
N ALA A 188 -5.88 24.07 3.75
CA ALA A 188 -6.17 24.99 2.66
C ALA A 188 -5.25 24.79 1.43
N GLU A 189 -4.00 24.37 1.63
CA GLU A 189 -3.11 24.01 0.51
C GLU A 189 -3.50 22.68 -0.11
N VAL A 190 -3.99 21.71 0.68
CA VAL A 190 -4.53 20.46 0.14
C VAL A 190 -5.74 20.73 -0.74
N GLN A 191 -6.69 21.57 -0.30
CA GLN A 191 -7.84 21.99 -1.12
C GLN A 191 -7.39 22.64 -2.43
N ARG A 192 -6.49 23.63 -2.35
CA ARG A 192 -5.97 24.30 -3.55
C ARG A 192 -5.26 23.34 -4.50
N ALA A 193 -4.53 22.36 -3.98
CA ALA A 193 -3.89 21.34 -4.81
C ALA A 193 -4.93 20.46 -5.51
N ILE A 194 -6.00 20.07 -4.82
CA ILE A 194 -7.10 19.32 -5.43
C ILE A 194 -7.83 20.16 -6.48
N GLU A 195 -8.12 21.44 -6.20
CA GLU A 195 -8.72 22.38 -7.17
C GLU A 195 -7.85 22.55 -8.42
N ARG A 196 -6.52 22.63 -8.26
CA ARG A 196 -5.58 22.67 -9.40
C ARG A 196 -5.63 21.38 -10.22
N ALA A 197 -5.74 20.23 -9.56
CA ALA A 197 -5.90 18.95 -10.23
C ALA A 197 -7.22 18.91 -11.02
N ALA A 198 -8.33 19.30 -10.40
CA ALA A 198 -9.64 19.36 -11.04
C ALA A 198 -9.64 20.31 -12.24
N ALA A 199 -9.16 21.55 -12.08
CA ALA A 199 -9.12 22.52 -13.15
C ALA A 199 -8.28 22.06 -14.36
N ARG A 200 -7.20 21.29 -14.13
CA ARG A 200 -6.38 20.71 -15.22
C ARG A 200 -7.14 19.63 -16.00
N ASN A 201 -8.18 19.05 -15.43
CA ASN A 201 -9.02 18.02 -16.03
C ASN A 201 -10.39 18.57 -16.46
N ASP A 202 -10.53 19.90 -16.60
CA ASP A 202 -11.80 20.57 -16.94
C ASP A 202 -12.93 20.26 -15.93
N GLU A 203 -12.55 20.11 -14.65
CA GLU A 203 -13.45 19.88 -13.52
C GLU A 203 -13.45 21.08 -12.56
N SER A 204 -14.47 21.15 -11.71
CA SER A 204 -14.53 22.05 -10.56
C SER A 204 -14.86 21.27 -9.29
N VAL A 205 -14.47 21.82 -8.13
CA VAL A 205 -14.76 21.21 -6.83
C VAL A 205 -15.54 22.21 -6.00
N GLU A 206 -16.75 21.82 -5.59
CA GLU A 206 -17.50 22.53 -4.57
C GLU A 206 -17.15 21.95 -3.19
N TRP A 207 -16.67 22.80 -2.29
CA TRP A 207 -16.33 22.39 -0.92
C TRP A 207 -17.50 22.61 0.02
N ILE A 208 -17.84 21.56 0.76
CA ILE A 208 -18.85 21.57 1.81
C ILE A 208 -18.15 21.25 3.13
N GLU A 209 -18.33 22.10 4.14
CA GLU A 209 -17.82 21.88 5.49
C GLU A 209 -18.96 21.49 6.42
N GLU A 210 -18.82 20.34 7.08
CA GLU A 210 -19.81 19.80 8.02
C GLU A 210 -19.07 19.06 9.14
N ASN A 211 -19.33 19.44 10.40
CA ASN A 211 -18.72 18.80 11.58
C ASN A 211 -17.18 18.73 11.54
N GLY A 212 -16.52 19.81 11.08
CA GLY A 212 -15.06 19.87 10.97
C GLY A 212 -14.47 19.09 9.78
N ILE A 213 -15.29 18.33 9.06
CA ILE A 213 -14.92 17.61 7.85
C ILE A 213 -15.21 18.49 6.64
N VAL A 214 -14.19 18.66 5.79
CA VAL A 214 -14.34 19.39 4.52
C VAL A 214 -14.36 18.39 3.39
N ARG A 215 -15.43 18.34 2.60
CA ARG A 215 -15.56 17.40 1.50
C ARG A 215 -15.84 18.11 0.18
N GLY A 216 -15.35 17.53 -0.91
CA GLY A 216 -15.58 18.04 -2.25
C GLY A 216 -15.47 16.90 -3.26
N ASN A 217 -16.32 16.96 -4.29
CA ASN A 217 -16.29 16.04 -5.42
C ASN A 217 -15.86 16.86 -6.65
N PRO A 218 -14.80 16.46 -7.37
CA PRO A 218 -14.48 17.02 -8.67
C PRO A 218 -15.54 16.62 -9.70
N THR A 219 -16.30 17.59 -10.17
CA THR A 219 -17.33 17.39 -11.20
C THR A 219 -16.92 18.10 -12.49
N PRO A 220 -17.19 17.52 -13.68
CA PRO A 220 -16.96 18.19 -14.96
C PRO A 220 -17.57 19.60 -15.00
N LEU A 221 -16.85 20.56 -15.61
CA LEU A 221 -17.34 21.94 -15.77
C LEU A 221 -18.57 22.00 -16.69
N ASP A 222 -18.63 21.14 -17.69
CA ASP A 222 -19.81 20.97 -18.55
C ASP A 222 -20.74 19.92 -17.94
N ALA A 223 -21.89 20.36 -17.43
CA ALA A 223 -22.90 19.48 -16.83
C ALA A 223 -23.50 18.44 -17.80
N SER A 224 -23.26 18.57 -19.11
CA SER A 224 -23.65 17.57 -20.10
C SER A 224 -22.63 16.42 -20.23
N GLU A 225 -21.40 16.62 -19.74
CA GLU A 225 -20.40 15.58 -19.69
C GLU A 225 -20.69 14.58 -18.56
N ARG A 226 -20.34 13.32 -18.81
CA ARG A 226 -20.50 12.27 -17.81
C ARG A 226 -19.37 12.36 -16.80
N ASP A 227 -19.72 12.43 -15.51
CA ASP A 227 -18.78 12.19 -14.43
C ASP A 227 -18.25 10.75 -14.48
N LEU A 228 -16.95 10.63 -14.77
CA LEU A 228 -16.26 9.36 -14.89
C LEU A 228 -15.74 8.86 -13.54
N ASP A 229 -15.61 9.73 -12.55
CA ASP A 229 -15.02 9.44 -11.25
C ASP A 229 -15.75 10.18 -10.12
N PRO A 230 -16.88 9.63 -9.63
CA PRO A 230 -17.74 10.31 -8.66
C PRO A 230 -17.16 10.29 -7.23
N ARG A 231 -15.87 9.98 -7.06
CA ARG A 231 -15.25 9.89 -5.74
C ARG A 231 -15.15 11.27 -5.08
N PHE A 232 -15.27 11.27 -3.76
CA PHE A 232 -15.19 12.46 -2.91
C PHE A 232 -13.82 12.54 -2.25
N PHE A 233 -13.21 13.71 -2.31
CA PHE A 233 -12.18 14.10 -1.35
C PHE A 233 -12.84 14.47 -0.03
N MET A 234 -12.34 13.93 1.07
CA MET A 234 -12.75 14.32 2.42
C MET A 234 -11.51 14.60 3.26
N LEU A 235 -11.39 15.84 3.73
CA LEU A 235 -10.33 16.32 4.59
C LEU A 235 -10.84 16.26 6.02
N LEU A 236 -10.34 15.27 6.75
CA LEU A 236 -10.66 15.03 8.15
C LEU A 236 -9.81 15.93 9.04
N GLU A 237 -10.13 15.92 10.33
CA GLU A 237 -9.28 16.49 11.37
C GLU A 237 -7.93 15.73 11.45
N ASP A 238 -6.97 16.28 12.19
CA ASP A 238 -5.64 15.70 12.44
C ASP A 238 -4.73 15.48 11.21
N GLY A 239 -5.04 16.11 10.07
CA GLY A 239 -4.20 16.04 8.88
C GLY A 239 -4.41 14.77 8.06
N ILE A 240 -5.57 14.12 8.17
CA ILE A 240 -5.93 12.98 7.32
C ILE A 240 -6.81 13.45 6.16
N ALA A 241 -6.49 13.01 4.93
CA ALA A 241 -7.36 13.18 3.78
C ALA A 241 -7.67 11.81 3.17
N VAL A 242 -8.90 11.64 2.68
CA VAL A 242 -9.34 10.42 2.00
C VAL A 242 -9.96 10.76 0.66
N TYR A 243 -9.84 9.84 -0.29
CA TYR A 243 -10.48 9.89 -1.60
C TYR A 243 -11.22 8.58 -1.82
N ILE A 244 -12.56 8.66 -1.79
CA ILE A 244 -13.44 7.51 -1.58
C ILE A 244 -14.69 7.58 -2.45
N ARG A 245 -15.36 6.44 -2.64
CA ARG A 245 -16.61 6.39 -3.40
C ARG A 245 -17.81 7.00 -2.65
N PRO A 246 -18.86 7.47 -3.35
CA PRO A 246 -20.03 8.11 -2.76
C PRO A 246 -20.71 7.28 -1.66
N GLU A 247 -20.83 5.96 -1.82
CA GLU A 247 -21.50 5.09 -0.85
C GLU A 247 -20.78 5.05 0.51
N PHE A 248 -19.52 5.47 0.56
CA PHE A 248 -18.75 5.53 1.80
C PHE A 248 -18.83 6.88 2.52
N VAL A 249 -19.32 7.94 1.86
CA VAL A 249 -19.37 9.30 2.42
C VAL A 249 -20.21 9.33 3.70
N ALA A 250 -21.38 8.69 3.70
CA ALA A 250 -22.26 8.65 4.87
C ALA A 250 -21.58 7.97 6.07
N HIS A 251 -20.77 6.92 5.83
CA HIS A 251 -20.03 6.24 6.89
C HIS A 251 -18.90 7.07 7.49
N VAL A 252 -18.33 8.00 6.72
CA VAL A 252 -17.31 8.96 7.23
C VAL A 252 -17.96 10.07 8.05
N LEU A 253 -19.14 10.54 7.62
CA LEU A 253 -19.87 11.62 8.29
C LEU A 253 -20.60 11.16 9.56
N ALA A 254 -20.87 9.85 9.70
CA ALA A 254 -21.48 9.30 10.90
C ALA A 254 -20.55 9.46 12.11
N ALA A 255 -20.94 10.32 13.06
CA ALA A 255 -20.14 10.69 14.23
C ALA A 255 -19.86 9.53 15.22
N GLU A 256 -20.56 8.40 15.09
CA GLU A 256 -20.41 7.24 15.97
C GLU A 256 -20.06 5.99 15.15
N SER A 257 -18.83 5.49 15.34
CA SER A 257 -18.48 4.12 15.00
C SER A 257 -19.25 3.19 15.93
N GLY A 258 -20.39 2.65 15.49
CA GLY A 258 -21.09 1.60 16.22
C GLY A 258 -20.19 0.37 16.44
N ASP A 259 -20.46 -0.41 17.49
CA ASP A 259 -19.67 -1.61 17.85
C ASP A 259 -19.64 -2.71 16.76
N THR A 260 -20.47 -2.60 15.73
CA THR A 260 -20.49 -3.50 14.58
C THR A 260 -19.34 -3.20 13.63
N LYS A 261 -18.70 -4.24 13.06
CA LYS A 261 -17.63 -4.15 12.04
C LYS A 261 -18.14 -3.59 10.71
N THR A 262 -18.64 -2.37 10.75
CA THR A 262 -19.22 -1.67 9.62
C THR A 262 -18.15 -0.94 8.81
N ALA A 263 -18.53 -0.46 7.63
CA ALA A 263 -17.72 0.49 6.86
C ALA A 263 -17.32 1.73 7.69
N GLY A 264 -18.04 2.12 8.74
CA GLY A 264 -17.61 3.21 9.65
C GLY A 264 -16.31 2.92 10.40
N ASN A 265 -15.97 1.65 10.64
CA ASN A 265 -14.81 1.29 11.45
C ASN A 265 -13.47 1.48 10.75
N TYR A 266 -13.40 1.43 9.41
CA TYR A 266 -12.14 1.68 8.74
C TYR A 266 -11.79 3.18 8.79
N VAL A 267 -12.77 4.09 8.69
CA VAL A 267 -12.56 5.54 8.86
C VAL A 267 -11.99 5.85 10.24
N ALA A 268 -12.57 5.24 11.29
CA ALA A 268 -12.04 5.31 12.65
C ALA A 268 -10.65 4.65 12.80
N ASN A 269 -10.26 3.76 11.89
CA ASN A 269 -8.90 3.21 11.85
C ASN A 269 -7.92 4.10 11.09
N LEU A 270 -8.37 5.02 10.24
CA LEU A 270 -7.49 5.99 9.57
C LEU A 270 -6.89 7.00 10.54
N THR A 271 -7.63 7.40 11.59
CA THR A 271 -7.04 8.19 12.69
C THR A 271 -5.95 7.40 13.42
N LYS A 272 -6.00 6.07 13.36
CA LYS A 272 -4.98 5.16 13.90
C LYS A 272 -3.89 4.83 12.88
N LEU A 273 -3.88 5.40 11.67
CA LEU A 273 -2.89 5.14 10.62
C LEU A 273 -1.46 5.20 11.16
N ARG A 274 -1.15 6.23 11.96
CA ARG A 274 0.15 6.41 12.62
C ARG A 274 0.49 5.24 13.55
N LYS A 275 -0.49 4.72 14.31
CA LYS A 275 -0.33 3.57 15.21
C LYS A 275 -0.09 2.28 14.42
N PHE A 276 -0.82 2.06 13.33
CA PHE A 276 -0.63 0.91 12.46
C PHE A 276 0.76 0.92 11.80
N ALA A 277 1.19 2.06 11.26
CA ALA A 277 2.54 2.23 10.70
C ALA A 277 3.66 2.05 11.73
N ALA A 278 3.39 2.27 13.02
CA ALA A 278 4.34 2.05 14.11
C ALA A 278 4.48 0.58 14.53
N LYS A 279 3.56 -0.31 14.11
CA LYS A 279 3.64 -1.74 14.46
C LYS A 279 4.77 -2.46 13.76
N VAL A 280 5.11 -2.06 12.54
CA VAL A 280 6.34 -2.49 11.84
C VAL A 280 7.23 -1.25 11.67
N PRO A 281 7.99 -0.87 12.72
CA PRO A 281 8.60 0.45 12.83
C PRO A 281 9.67 0.72 11.76
N THR A 282 10.29 -0.29 11.18
CA THR A 282 11.30 -0.15 10.12
C THR A 282 10.71 -0.18 8.71
N ALA A 283 9.48 -0.68 8.53
CA ALA A 283 8.88 -0.82 7.20
C ALA A 283 8.62 0.53 6.52
N GLY A 284 9.11 0.66 5.29
CA GLY A 284 8.82 1.76 4.36
C GLY A 284 7.64 1.46 3.43
N LEU A 285 7.42 0.19 3.12
CA LEU A 285 6.35 -0.31 2.27
C LEU A 285 5.78 -1.59 2.86
N GLN A 286 4.46 -1.67 2.88
CA GLN A 286 3.70 -2.86 3.25
C GLN A 286 2.60 -3.06 2.21
N VAL A 287 2.42 -4.29 1.77
CA VAL A 287 1.42 -4.65 0.77
C VAL A 287 0.76 -5.95 1.19
N VAL A 288 -0.55 -6.01 1.09
CA VAL A 288 -1.33 -7.23 1.35
C VAL A 288 -2.30 -7.44 0.19
N LEU A 289 -2.26 -8.64 -0.38
CA LEU A 289 -3.25 -9.18 -1.29
C LEU A 289 -4.00 -10.28 -0.57
N LYS A 290 -5.33 -10.23 -0.56
CA LYS A 290 -6.21 -11.20 0.12
C LYS A 290 -7.19 -11.83 -0.85
N ASP A 291 -7.73 -12.97 -0.42
CA ASP A 291 -8.79 -13.71 -1.13
C ASP A 291 -8.42 -14.03 -2.58
N LEU A 292 -7.12 -14.28 -2.83
CA LEU A 292 -6.60 -14.45 -4.19
C LEU A 292 -7.23 -15.65 -4.90
N ARG A 293 -7.58 -16.71 -4.17
CA ARG A 293 -8.27 -17.88 -4.76
C ARG A 293 -9.69 -17.55 -5.22
N SER A 294 -10.34 -16.61 -4.56
CA SER A 294 -11.68 -16.14 -4.93
C SER A 294 -11.60 -15.15 -6.08
N ALA A 295 -10.61 -14.26 -6.07
CA ALA A 295 -10.37 -13.30 -7.14
C ALA A 295 -9.93 -14.00 -8.43
N VAL A 296 -9.12 -15.05 -8.33
CA VAL A 296 -8.48 -15.73 -9.46
C VAL A 296 -9.15 -17.07 -9.73
N LYS A 297 -10.03 -17.14 -10.75
CA LYS A 297 -10.71 -18.40 -11.10
C LYS A 297 -9.79 -19.46 -11.72
N LYS A 298 -8.77 -19.04 -12.46
CA LYS A 298 -7.82 -19.93 -13.13
C LYS A 298 -6.42 -19.37 -13.02
N SER A 299 -5.50 -20.15 -12.47
CA SER A 299 -4.07 -19.83 -12.49
C SER A 299 -3.31 -20.94 -13.21
N LYS A 300 -2.42 -20.55 -14.12
CA LYS A 300 -1.47 -21.48 -14.77
C LYS A 300 -0.14 -21.52 -14.01
N LEU A 301 -0.17 -21.28 -12.69
CA LEU A 301 1.03 -21.28 -11.88
C LEU A 301 1.59 -22.70 -11.75
N PRO A 302 2.92 -22.90 -11.78
CA PRO A 302 3.54 -24.21 -11.61
C PRO A 302 3.50 -24.70 -10.15
N PHE A 303 2.86 -23.95 -9.26
CA PHE A 303 2.66 -24.20 -7.84
C PHE A 303 1.24 -23.76 -7.41
N PRO A 304 0.73 -24.24 -6.27
CA PRO A 304 -0.59 -23.86 -5.78
C PRO A 304 -0.72 -22.36 -5.53
N MET A 305 -1.87 -21.75 -5.82
CA MET A 305 -2.09 -20.32 -5.56
C MET A 305 -2.24 -20.08 -4.04
N PRO A 306 -1.43 -19.21 -3.42
CA PRO A 306 -1.68 -18.79 -2.03
C PRO A 306 -2.99 -17.99 -1.95
N ASP A 307 -3.64 -18.02 -0.80
CA ASP A 307 -4.83 -17.21 -0.55
C ASP A 307 -4.49 -15.76 -0.21
N THR A 308 -3.42 -15.57 0.55
CA THR A 308 -2.90 -14.24 0.93
C THR A 308 -1.44 -14.10 0.54
N ILE A 309 -1.08 -12.93 0.02
CA ILE A 309 0.31 -12.52 -0.21
C ILE A 309 0.56 -11.25 0.59
N GLU A 310 1.57 -11.26 1.43
CA GLU A 310 1.98 -10.08 2.20
C GLU A 310 3.45 -9.76 1.88
N LEU A 311 3.70 -8.56 1.38
CA LEU A 311 5.04 -8.03 1.15
C LEU A 311 5.33 -6.91 2.15
N THR A 312 6.45 -6.99 2.85
CA THR A 312 6.97 -5.90 3.67
C THR A 312 8.40 -5.59 3.23
N ALA A 313 8.70 -4.31 3.00
CA ALA A 313 10.04 -3.85 2.72
C ALA A 313 10.46 -2.77 3.72
N GLU A 314 11.67 -2.91 4.24
CA GLU A 314 12.30 -1.95 5.13
C GLU A 314 12.62 -0.62 4.43
N ALA A 315 12.58 0.47 5.18
CA ALA A 315 13.05 1.78 4.73
C ALA A 315 14.52 2.02 5.12
N ASP A 316 15.42 1.24 4.54
CA ASP A 316 16.87 1.35 4.72
C ASP A 316 17.58 1.46 3.36
N GLU A 317 18.85 1.88 3.34
CA GLU A 317 19.66 1.89 2.11
C GLU A 317 19.93 0.47 1.59
N ASP A 318 20.06 -0.49 2.51
CA ASP A 318 20.21 -1.92 2.21
C ASP A 318 19.00 -2.70 2.75
N PRO A 319 17.81 -2.54 2.15
CA PRO A 319 16.55 -2.95 2.75
C PRO A 319 16.44 -4.47 2.86
N GLU A 320 15.91 -4.91 4.00
CA GLU A 320 15.30 -6.23 4.11
C GLU A 320 13.93 -6.25 3.44
N LEU A 321 13.61 -7.37 2.82
CA LEU A 321 12.32 -7.66 2.22
C LEU A 321 11.82 -8.99 2.74
N LEU A 322 10.57 -9.01 3.15
CA LEU A 322 9.87 -10.20 3.57
C LEU A 322 8.61 -10.36 2.73
N LEU A 323 8.48 -11.53 2.13
CA LEU A 323 7.27 -11.96 1.45
C LEU A 323 6.68 -13.16 2.19
N ARG A 324 5.44 -13.04 2.66
CA ARG A 324 4.67 -14.13 3.23
C ARG A 324 3.60 -14.59 2.26
N LEU A 325 3.48 -15.90 2.12
CA LEU A 325 2.49 -16.57 1.31
C LEU A 325 1.67 -17.47 2.24
N SER A 326 0.40 -17.15 2.45
CA SER A 326 -0.49 -17.96 3.27
C SER A 326 -1.34 -18.85 2.38
N PHE A 327 -1.27 -20.16 2.62
CA PHE A 327 -2.04 -21.17 1.90
C PHE A 327 -3.24 -21.63 2.73
N VAL A 328 -4.27 -22.13 2.06
CA VAL A 328 -5.48 -22.66 2.72
C VAL A 328 -5.16 -23.93 3.51
N ASP A 329 -4.26 -24.76 2.99
CA ASP A 329 -3.86 -26.00 3.63
C ASP A 329 -2.34 -26.26 3.57
N LEU A 330 -1.93 -27.21 4.40
CA LEU A 330 -0.53 -27.59 4.57
C LEU A 330 0.06 -28.28 3.33
N VAL A 331 -0.77 -28.95 2.54
CA VAL A 331 -0.32 -29.69 1.35
C VAL A 331 0.09 -28.71 0.27
N ASP A 332 -0.69 -27.66 0.06
CA ASP A 332 -0.38 -26.58 -0.88
C ASP A 332 0.92 -25.86 -0.49
N ALA A 333 1.09 -25.51 0.80
CA ALA A 333 2.31 -24.88 1.31
C ALA A 333 3.56 -25.77 1.12
N LYS A 334 3.45 -27.08 1.42
CA LYS A 334 4.54 -28.04 1.20
C LYS A 334 4.87 -28.21 -0.28
N THR A 335 3.85 -28.19 -1.14
CA THR A 335 4.02 -28.28 -2.59
C THR A 335 4.75 -27.04 -3.13
N PHE A 336 4.42 -25.85 -2.62
CA PHE A 336 5.16 -24.63 -2.94
C PHE A 336 6.62 -24.69 -2.45
N GLU A 337 6.87 -25.06 -1.19
CA GLU A 337 8.23 -25.21 -0.62
C GLU A 337 9.07 -26.19 -1.45
N LEU A 338 8.50 -27.34 -1.83
CA LEU A 338 9.17 -28.31 -2.68
C LEU A 338 9.47 -27.75 -4.07
N TRP A 339 8.49 -27.10 -4.71
CA TRP A 339 8.67 -26.46 -6.02
C TRP A 339 9.77 -25.40 -5.96
N TRP A 340 9.79 -24.57 -4.93
CA TRP A 340 10.80 -23.53 -4.74
C TRP A 340 12.20 -24.14 -4.69
N ASN A 341 12.40 -25.13 -3.84
CA ASN A 341 13.71 -25.74 -3.60
C ASN A 341 14.21 -26.59 -4.77
N THR A 342 13.32 -27.15 -5.59
CA THR A 342 13.71 -28.14 -6.62
C THR A 342 13.58 -27.63 -8.05
N LYS A 343 12.66 -26.70 -8.32
CA LYS A 343 12.29 -26.31 -9.68
C LYS A 343 12.48 -24.82 -9.95
N MET A 344 12.36 -23.94 -8.95
CA MET A 344 12.37 -22.49 -9.17
C MET A 344 13.58 -22.01 -9.98
N ARG A 345 14.78 -22.52 -9.69
CA ARG A 345 15.99 -22.16 -10.45
C ARG A 345 15.86 -22.49 -11.93
N ASP A 346 15.41 -23.69 -12.27
CA ASP A 346 15.24 -24.13 -13.66
C ASP A 346 14.13 -23.39 -14.40
N ALA A 347 13.18 -22.90 -13.62
CA ALA A 347 11.98 -22.25 -14.07
C ALA A 347 12.30 -20.82 -14.59
N ILE A 348 13.30 -20.13 -14.06
CA ILE A 348 13.72 -18.79 -14.53
C ILE A 348 14.54 -18.91 -15.82
N PRO A 349 14.32 -18.12 -16.88
CA PRO A 349 15.17 -18.17 -18.07
C PRO A 349 16.61 -17.76 -17.79
N THR A 350 17.54 -18.34 -18.54
CA THR A 350 18.99 -18.12 -18.37
C THR A 350 19.37 -16.63 -18.40
N ALA A 351 18.80 -15.85 -19.30
CA ALA A 351 19.07 -14.41 -19.39
C ALA A 351 18.66 -13.66 -18.11
N ALA A 352 17.50 -13.99 -17.53
CA ALA A 352 17.06 -13.42 -16.26
C ALA A 352 17.96 -13.89 -15.10
N ARG A 353 18.37 -15.17 -15.08
CA ARG A 353 19.34 -15.66 -14.07
C ARG A 353 20.66 -14.92 -14.10
N MET A 354 21.13 -14.45 -15.27
CA MET A 354 22.37 -13.66 -15.31
C MET A 354 22.21 -12.28 -14.64
N VAL A 355 21.01 -11.70 -14.69
CA VAL A 355 20.73 -10.38 -14.10
C VAL A 355 20.42 -10.49 -12.61
N VAL A 356 19.63 -11.49 -12.19
CA VAL A 356 19.11 -11.61 -10.82
C VAL A 356 19.61 -12.82 -10.05
N GLY A 357 20.48 -13.66 -10.64
CA GLY A 357 20.91 -14.92 -10.04
C GLY A 357 21.52 -14.74 -8.65
N GLY A 358 22.41 -13.74 -8.51
CA GLY A 358 23.02 -13.42 -7.21
C GLY A 358 21.99 -13.00 -6.16
N THR A 359 20.89 -12.38 -6.57
CA THR A 359 19.80 -11.96 -5.69
C THR A 359 18.89 -13.12 -5.30
N LEU A 360 18.63 -14.04 -6.22
CA LEU A 360 17.82 -15.23 -5.93
C LEU A 360 18.52 -16.19 -4.97
N ASP A 361 19.84 -16.25 -5.03
CA ASP A 361 20.66 -17.05 -4.12
C ASP A 361 20.67 -16.48 -2.69
N GLN A 362 20.25 -15.22 -2.50
CA GLN A 362 20.09 -14.56 -1.21
C GLN A 362 18.67 -14.72 -0.62
N LEU A 363 17.76 -15.44 -1.31
CA LEU A 363 16.41 -15.67 -0.79
C LEU A 363 16.42 -16.84 0.20
N GLU A 364 16.10 -16.52 1.45
CA GLU A 364 15.88 -17.50 2.50
C GLU A 364 14.42 -17.92 2.51
N LEU A 365 14.16 -19.21 2.27
CA LEU A 365 12.82 -19.78 2.38
C LEU A 365 12.66 -20.43 3.75
N SER A 366 11.55 -20.10 4.43
CA SER A 366 11.06 -20.84 5.59
C SER A 366 9.57 -21.14 5.43
N ARG A 367 9.08 -22.14 6.17
CA ARG A 367 7.66 -22.51 6.20
C ARG A 367 7.30 -22.85 7.63
N ASP A 368 6.21 -22.25 8.11
CA ASP A 368 5.54 -22.55 9.36
C ASP A 368 4.07 -22.87 9.09
N GLY A 369 3.66 -24.12 9.35
CA GLY A 369 2.32 -24.58 9.00
C GLY A 369 1.97 -24.34 7.54
N THR A 370 0.90 -23.58 7.31
CA THR A 370 0.37 -23.20 5.99
C THR A 370 0.97 -21.89 5.45
N GLU A 371 1.91 -21.28 6.15
CA GLU A 371 2.58 -20.06 5.72
C GLU A 371 3.99 -20.37 5.23
N VAL A 372 4.35 -19.80 4.08
CA VAL A 372 5.72 -19.78 3.56
C VAL A 372 6.23 -18.35 3.59
N GLN A 373 7.43 -18.16 4.13
CA GLN A 373 8.10 -16.87 4.17
C GLN A 373 9.35 -16.92 3.29
N LEU A 374 9.54 -15.86 2.52
CA LEU A 374 10.70 -15.61 1.68
C LEU A 374 11.32 -14.30 2.12
N TRP A 375 12.52 -14.38 2.67
CA TRP A 375 13.27 -13.22 3.15
C TRP A 375 14.47 -12.97 2.25
N SER A 376 14.82 -11.71 2.04
CA SER A 376 16.08 -11.33 1.41
C SER A 376 16.53 -9.96 1.88
N ARG A 377 17.83 -9.71 1.79
CA ARG A 377 18.42 -8.39 1.96
C ARG A 377 19.08 -7.96 0.66
N PHE A 378 18.79 -6.73 0.26
CA PHE A 378 19.33 -6.16 -0.98
C PHE A 378 20.29 -5.04 -0.62
N ASP A 379 21.39 -4.92 -1.34
CA ASP A 379 22.18 -3.70 -1.29
C ASP A 379 21.48 -2.56 -2.06
N SER A 380 21.91 -1.32 -1.82
CA SER A 380 21.39 -0.12 -2.50
C SER A 380 21.38 -0.21 -4.05
N LYS A 381 22.37 -0.88 -4.66
CA LYS A 381 22.43 -1.05 -6.13
C LYS A 381 21.40 -2.05 -6.62
N GLN A 382 21.28 -3.19 -5.96
CA GLN A 382 20.28 -4.22 -6.24
C GLN A 382 18.87 -3.63 -6.08
N THR A 383 18.64 -2.87 -5.00
CA THR A 383 17.37 -2.18 -4.73
C THR A 383 17.03 -1.20 -5.85
N THR A 384 17.98 -0.32 -6.22
CA THR A 384 17.79 0.64 -7.31
C THR A 384 17.48 -0.06 -8.64
N MET A 385 18.19 -1.15 -8.95
CA MET A 385 17.96 -1.94 -10.16
C MET A 385 16.55 -2.55 -10.17
N LEU A 386 16.14 -3.18 -9.07
CA LEU A 386 14.82 -3.81 -8.94
C LEU A 386 13.70 -2.78 -9.04
N LEU A 387 13.80 -1.65 -8.34
CA LEU A 387 12.81 -0.57 -8.41
C LEU A 387 12.72 0.02 -9.82
N GLY A 388 13.86 0.16 -10.52
CA GLY A 388 13.88 0.60 -11.92
C GLY A 388 13.14 -0.37 -12.85
N ILE A 389 13.38 -1.66 -12.68
CA ILE A 389 12.68 -2.72 -13.42
C ILE A 389 11.17 -2.67 -13.18
N ILE A 390 10.74 -2.55 -11.91
CA ILE A 390 9.31 -2.46 -11.56
C ILE A 390 8.70 -1.22 -12.20
N ALA A 391 9.36 -0.07 -12.09
CA ALA A 391 8.88 1.19 -12.67
C ALA A 391 8.70 1.09 -14.19
N ASP A 392 9.66 0.50 -14.90
CA ASP A 392 9.58 0.29 -16.35
C ASP A 392 8.42 -0.64 -16.74
N GLN A 393 8.17 -1.69 -15.95
CA GLN A 393 7.04 -2.60 -16.19
C GLN A 393 5.70 -1.91 -15.91
N THR A 394 5.59 -1.15 -14.82
CA THR A 394 4.39 -0.38 -14.52
C THR A 394 4.11 0.65 -15.62
N ALA A 395 5.12 1.37 -16.09
CA ALA A 395 4.97 2.31 -17.20
C ALA A 395 4.49 1.63 -18.49
N LYS A 396 5.12 0.51 -18.89
CA LYS A 396 4.67 -0.28 -20.06
C LYS A 396 3.22 -0.72 -19.94
N TYR A 397 2.81 -1.16 -18.75
CA TYR A 397 1.43 -1.56 -18.48
C TYR A 397 0.45 -0.39 -18.69
N PHE A 398 0.78 0.79 -18.17
CA PHE A 398 0.02 2.01 -18.39
C PHE A 398 0.24 2.63 -19.78
N LYS A 399 1.01 1.96 -20.65
CA LYS A 399 1.37 2.39 -22.01
C LYS A 399 2.05 3.76 -22.04
N GLN A 400 2.79 4.07 -20.98
CA GLN A 400 3.63 5.25 -20.91
C GLN A 400 4.98 4.96 -21.56
N SER A 401 5.39 5.87 -22.44
CA SER A 401 6.70 5.89 -23.06
C SER A 401 7.78 6.35 -22.07
N PRO A 402 9.06 5.98 -22.29
CA PRO A 402 10.18 6.51 -21.50
C PRO A 402 10.21 8.05 -21.44
N GLU A 403 9.90 8.71 -22.57
CA GLU A 403 9.85 10.18 -22.67
C GLU A 403 8.75 10.78 -21.78
N GLU A 404 7.57 10.16 -21.72
CA GLU A 404 6.49 10.60 -20.82
C GLU A 404 6.88 10.45 -19.35
N ILE A 405 7.54 9.34 -18.97
CA ILE A 405 8.01 9.14 -17.59
C ILE A 405 9.05 10.19 -17.21
N GLU A 406 10.01 10.47 -18.10
CA GLU A 406 11.01 11.52 -17.88
C GLU A 406 10.39 12.92 -17.81
N ALA A 407 9.39 13.20 -18.65
CA ALA A 407 8.63 14.43 -18.58
C ALA A 407 7.92 14.58 -17.23
N LEU A 408 7.24 13.52 -16.75
CA LEU A 408 6.61 13.50 -15.42
C LEU A 408 7.63 13.69 -14.29
N ARG A 409 8.80 13.04 -14.37
CA ARG A 409 9.90 13.26 -13.39
C ARG A 409 10.36 14.72 -13.39
N ARG A 410 10.58 15.29 -14.56
CA ARG A 410 11.02 16.68 -14.71
C ARG A 410 9.95 17.64 -14.19
N GLU A 411 8.69 17.45 -14.55
CA GLU A 411 7.57 18.24 -14.06
C GLU A 411 7.47 18.22 -12.54
N ARG A 412 7.60 17.05 -11.90
CA ARG A 412 7.63 16.95 -10.43
C ARG A 412 8.78 17.74 -9.82
N LYS A 413 9.99 17.63 -10.39
CA LYS A 413 11.18 18.37 -9.92
C LYS A 413 11.01 19.89 -10.10
N GLU A 414 10.46 20.33 -11.22
CA GLU A 414 10.18 21.73 -11.49
C GLU A 414 9.09 22.28 -10.55
N ASN A 415 7.99 21.56 -10.37
CA ASN A 415 6.93 21.94 -9.43
C ASN A 415 7.49 22.08 -8.02
N TRP A 416 8.33 21.13 -7.60
CA TRP A 416 9.02 21.21 -6.31
C TRP A 416 9.94 22.44 -6.21
N ALA A 417 10.77 22.69 -7.23
CA ALA A 417 11.69 23.83 -7.24
C ALA A 417 10.98 25.19 -7.20
N LYS A 418 9.74 25.25 -7.71
CA LYS A 418 8.91 26.47 -7.71
C LYS A 418 8.20 26.72 -6.37
N ARG A 419 8.19 25.74 -5.46
CA ARG A 419 7.56 25.92 -4.15
C ARG A 419 8.33 26.92 -3.30
N LYS A 420 7.59 27.79 -2.62
CA LYS A 420 8.11 28.68 -1.58
C LYS A 420 7.39 28.36 -0.28
N ASN A 421 8.16 28.07 0.79
CA ASN A 421 7.61 27.69 2.10
C ASN A 421 6.63 26.50 2.01
N GLY A 422 6.94 25.52 1.17
CA GLY A 422 6.11 24.33 0.96
C GLY A 422 4.86 24.54 0.09
N LYS A 423 4.57 25.76 -0.36
CA LYS A 423 3.39 26.10 -1.17
C LYS A 423 3.76 26.29 -2.64
N LEU A 424 2.90 25.80 -3.53
CA LEU A 424 2.96 26.12 -4.96
C LEU A 424 2.22 27.45 -5.20
N PRO A 425 2.87 28.49 -5.74
CA PRO A 425 2.18 29.74 -6.08
C PRO A 425 1.09 29.47 -7.13
N PRO A 426 -0.08 30.14 -7.07
CA PRO A 426 -1.13 29.99 -8.07
C PRO A 426 -0.67 30.27 -9.51
N SER A 427 0.29 31.20 -9.69
CA SER A 427 0.81 31.64 -10.99
C SER A 427 1.71 30.63 -11.70
N VAL A 428 2.05 29.50 -11.07
CA VAL A 428 3.08 28.56 -11.54
C VAL A 428 2.54 27.46 -12.46
N LEU A 429 1.25 27.14 -12.37
CA LEU A 429 0.61 26.14 -13.23
C LEU A 429 -0.20 26.90 -14.28
N GLY A 430 0.38 27.06 -15.47
CA GLY A 430 -0.20 27.86 -16.54
C GLY A 430 -1.63 27.44 -16.86
N GLY A 431 -2.60 28.30 -16.53
CA GLY A 431 -3.97 28.18 -17.02
C GLY A 431 -5.09 28.57 -16.06
N VAL A 432 -4.89 28.57 -14.75
CA VAL A 432 -5.99 28.91 -13.81
C VAL A 432 -5.94 30.42 -13.52
N PRO A 433 -6.87 31.24 -14.05
CA PRO A 433 -6.99 32.64 -13.63
C PRO A 433 -7.26 32.66 -12.13
N ALA A 434 -6.56 33.54 -11.40
CA ALA A 434 -6.71 33.73 -9.96
C ALA A 434 -8.07 34.38 -9.62
N GLY A 435 -9.17 33.66 -9.86
CA GLY A 435 -10.55 34.14 -9.77
C GLY A 435 -11.37 33.38 -8.72
N GLY A 436 -10.82 33.21 -7.52
CA GLY A 436 -11.62 32.93 -6.31
C GLY A 436 -11.75 34.22 -5.49
N PRO A 437 -12.84 34.42 -4.71
CA PRO A 437 -13.06 35.66 -3.99
C PRO A 437 -11.89 35.93 -3.06
N ALA A 438 -11.23 37.07 -3.27
CA ALA A 438 -10.26 37.59 -2.33
C ALA A 438 -10.96 37.67 -0.97
N ALA A 439 -10.53 36.86 -0.01
CA ALA A 439 -10.81 37.17 1.38
C ALA A 439 -10.18 38.54 1.63
N ASP A 440 -11.03 39.50 1.98
CA ASP A 440 -10.64 40.85 2.35
C ASP A 440 -9.65 40.79 3.52
N ASP A 441 -8.34 40.78 3.21
CA ASP A 441 -7.32 41.25 4.13
C ASP A 441 -7.51 42.77 4.22
N ALA A 442 -8.33 43.17 5.18
CA ALA A 442 -8.49 44.55 5.58
C ALA A 442 -7.11 45.10 5.98
N GLY A 443 -6.57 45.96 5.11
CA GLY A 443 -5.40 46.77 5.39
C GLY A 443 -5.65 47.65 6.61
N GLY A 444 -4.90 47.37 7.67
CA GLY A 444 -4.57 48.34 8.69
C GLY A 444 -3.27 49.02 8.29
N ASP A 445 -3.36 50.26 7.82
CA ASP A 445 -2.23 51.19 7.82
C ASP A 445 -1.80 51.42 9.27
N ALA A 446 -0.56 51.03 9.58
CA ALA A 446 0.20 51.59 10.67
C ALA A 446 1.66 51.69 10.21
N ASP A 447 2.05 52.91 9.86
CA ASP A 447 3.44 53.36 9.89
C ASP A 447 4.04 53.00 11.26
N ASP A 448 4.99 52.08 11.28
CA ASP A 448 5.95 51.98 12.38
C ASP A 448 7.31 51.69 11.78
N GLU A 449 8.20 52.68 11.91
CA GLU A 449 9.63 52.56 11.64
C GLU A 449 10.21 51.37 12.41
N PRO A 450 11.11 50.57 11.82
CA PRO A 450 11.82 49.56 12.58
C PRO A 450 12.84 50.23 13.51
N ALA A 451 12.50 50.33 14.79
CA ALA A 451 13.46 50.58 15.85
C ALA A 451 14.48 49.42 15.87
N GLU A 452 15.74 49.75 15.59
CA GLU A 452 16.90 48.88 15.82
C GLU A 452 16.88 48.39 17.28
N THR A 453 16.72 47.08 17.47
CA THR A 453 16.99 46.44 18.75
C THR A 453 18.41 45.85 18.70
N PRO A 454 19.28 46.16 19.67
CA PRO A 454 20.69 45.77 19.63
C PRO A 454 20.88 44.25 19.76
N ALA A 455 21.88 43.75 19.03
CA ALA A 455 22.31 42.37 19.03
C ALA A 455 22.56 41.85 20.47
N LYS A 456 21.83 40.80 20.85
CA LYS A 456 22.06 40.05 22.07
C LYS A 456 23.35 39.24 21.90
N ALA A 457 24.33 39.48 22.77
CA ALA A 457 25.59 38.73 22.83
C ALA A 457 25.32 37.23 23.05
N PRO A 458 26.17 36.33 22.53
CA PRO A 458 26.00 34.89 22.68
C PRO A 458 26.16 34.48 24.14
N GLU A 459 25.16 33.77 24.67
CA GLU A 459 25.24 33.07 25.95
C GLU A 459 26.35 32.02 25.90
N GLN A 460 27.29 32.12 26.84
CA GLN A 460 28.28 31.09 27.11
C GLN A 460 27.59 29.84 27.65
N PRO A 461 27.93 28.63 27.18
CA PRO A 461 27.41 27.40 27.76
C PRO A 461 27.95 27.20 29.18
N SER A 462 27.03 26.95 30.11
CA SER A 462 27.29 26.58 31.51
C SER A 462 28.09 25.27 31.59
N ALA A 463 29.06 25.23 32.50
CA ALA A 463 30.11 24.21 32.56
C ALA A 463 29.79 22.94 33.38
N ASP A 464 28.53 22.52 33.50
CA ASP A 464 28.14 21.45 34.45
C ASP A 464 27.56 20.15 33.84
N ASP A 465 27.59 19.97 32.51
CA ASP A 465 27.13 18.71 31.88
C ASP A 465 28.16 18.12 30.91
N ALA A 466 29.37 17.86 31.42
CA ALA A 466 30.34 17.01 30.72
C ALA A 466 30.14 15.53 31.11
N PRO A 467 29.89 14.62 30.16
CA PRO A 467 29.90 13.18 30.44
C PRO A 467 31.31 12.73 30.86
N PRO A 468 31.44 11.69 31.72
CA PRO A 468 32.74 11.22 32.19
C PRO A 468 33.59 10.74 31.01
N SER A 469 34.81 11.27 30.94
CA SER A 469 35.83 10.87 29.97
C SER A 469 36.37 9.49 30.33
N ASP A 470 36.07 8.48 29.51
CA ASP A 470 36.77 7.20 29.50
C ASP A 470 38.19 7.42 28.95
N SER A 471 39.13 7.66 29.86
CA SER A 471 40.56 7.57 29.56
C SER A 471 41.03 6.13 29.78
N PRO A 472 41.69 5.49 28.80
CA PRO A 472 42.28 4.16 29.01
C PRO A 472 43.43 4.23 30.03
N PRO A 473 43.63 3.17 30.84
CA PRO A 473 44.64 3.16 31.89
C PRO A 473 46.06 3.27 31.31
N GLN A 474 46.86 4.18 31.88
CA GLN A 474 48.29 4.29 31.59
C GLN A 474 49.04 3.03 32.05
N PRO A 475 50.04 2.55 31.29
CA PRO A 475 50.86 1.42 31.69
C PRO A 475 51.80 1.79 32.86
N GLU A 476 51.90 0.89 33.83
CA GLU A 476 52.81 1.02 34.96
C GLU A 476 54.28 1.09 34.51
N PRO A 477 55.11 1.91 35.17
CA PRO A 477 56.54 1.93 34.92
C PRO A 477 57.22 0.65 35.44
N PRO A 478 58.29 0.19 34.78
CA PRO A 478 58.96 -1.05 35.16
C PRO A 478 59.61 -0.93 36.54
N ALA A 479 59.38 -1.94 37.38
CA ALA A 479 60.00 -2.07 38.69
C ALA A 479 61.53 -2.18 38.57
N GLY A 480 62.23 -1.33 39.33
CA GLY A 480 63.66 -1.44 39.63
C GLY A 480 63.87 -1.74 41.10
#